data_AF-A0A0R2SEC3-F1
#
_entry.id   AF-A0A0R2SEC3-F1
#
_cell.length_a   1.000
_cell.length_b   1.000
_cell.length_c   1.000
_cell.angle_alpha   90.00
_cell.angle_beta   90.00
_cell.angle_gamma   90.00
#
_symmetry.space_group_name_H-M   'P 1'
#
loop_
_entity.id
_entity.type
_entity.pdbx_description
1 polymer ?
#
loop_
_entity_poly.entity_id
_entity_poly.type
_entity_poly.pdbx_seq_one_letter_code
_entity_poly.pdbx_strand_id
1 'polypeptide(L)'
;TELFLADNELQWRSEVAVRRTQSNVNREIIESIFALPAPASGSVSRSQLSLTNGTFVMAELTSVTEGSFDALADAEKSAMRESVVGDLGSSELRAFVANLRETGDIVVPERDLDGDAF
;
A
#
# COMPACT_ATOMS: atom_id res chain seq x y z
N THR A 1 17.80 -20.72 25.73
CA THR A 1 17.46 -20.26 24.37
C THR A 1 18.30 -19.07 23.96
N GLU A 2 18.41 -18.02 24.76
CA GLU A 2 19.28 -16.85 24.43
C GLU A 2 20.78 -17.19 24.30
N LEU A 3 21.32 -18.04 25.18
CA LEU A 3 22.71 -18.51 25.05
C LEU A 3 22.98 -19.27 23.74
N PHE A 4 22.03 -20.12 23.30
CA PHE A 4 22.16 -20.86 22.04
C PHE A 4 22.16 -19.93 20.81
N LEU A 5 21.34 -18.88 20.84
CA LEU A 5 21.28 -17.88 19.77
C LEU A 5 22.60 -17.11 19.69
N ALA A 6 23.09 -16.62 20.83
CA ALA A 6 24.35 -15.88 20.92
C ALA A 6 25.55 -16.75 20.49
N ASP A 7 25.60 -18.02 20.90
CA ASP A 7 26.65 -18.98 20.51
C ASP A 7 26.65 -19.28 19.01
N ASN A 8 25.55 -19.01 18.30
CA ASN A 8 25.41 -19.19 16.85
C ASN A 8 25.35 -17.85 16.08
N GLU A 9 25.69 -16.74 16.73
CA GLU A 9 25.64 -15.38 16.14
C GLU A 9 24.24 -14.99 15.62
N LEU A 10 23.19 -15.62 16.15
CA LEU A 10 21.80 -15.34 15.82
C LEU A 10 21.21 -14.35 16.82
N GLN A 11 20.37 -13.43 16.33
CA GLN A 11 19.60 -12.52 17.18
C GLN A 11 18.11 -12.76 17.02
N TRP A 12 17.43 -13.01 18.13
CA TRP A 12 15.97 -13.02 18.19
C TRP A 12 15.46 -11.60 18.44
N ARG A 13 14.59 -11.11 17.55
CA ARG A 13 13.92 -9.80 17.68
C ARG A 13 12.42 -9.99 17.65
N SER A 14 11.75 -9.41 18.65
CA SER A 14 10.29 -9.39 18.72
C SER A 14 9.79 -7.97 18.51
N GLU A 15 8.86 -7.80 17.58
CA GLU A 15 8.25 -6.52 17.27
C GLU A 15 6.72 -6.66 17.40
N VAL A 16 6.07 -5.67 17.99
CA VAL A 16 4.61 -5.67 18.23
C VAL A 16 3.97 -4.53 17.46
N ALA A 17 2.81 -4.78 16.88
CA ALA A 17 2.04 -3.79 16.11
C ALA A 17 2.83 -3.16 14.95
N VAL A 18 3.64 -3.97 14.26
CA VAL A 18 4.39 -3.54 13.07
C VAL A 18 3.43 -3.11 11.96
N ARG A 19 3.67 -1.92 11.40
CA ARG A 19 2.92 -1.40 10.24
C ARG A 19 3.68 -1.65 8.93
N ARG A 20 2.95 -1.67 7.81
CA ARG A 20 3.55 -1.79 6.45
C ARG A 20 4.56 -0.69 6.12
N THR A 21 4.41 0.48 6.74
CA THR A 21 5.26 1.66 6.51
C THR A 21 6.32 1.86 7.60
N GLN A 22 6.46 0.91 8.53
CA GLN A 22 7.38 1.05 9.66
C GLN A 22 8.84 1.04 9.20
N SER A 23 9.68 1.89 9.81
CA SER A 23 11.06 2.10 9.38
C SER A 23 12.10 1.34 10.20
N ASN A 24 11.75 0.83 11.39
CA ASN A 24 12.67 0.13 12.29
C ASN A 24 12.86 -1.38 11.95
N VAL A 25 12.09 -1.89 10.98
CA VAL A 25 12.19 -3.26 10.45
C VAL A 25 12.53 -3.16 8.96
N ASN A 26 13.40 -4.07 8.48
CA ASN A 26 13.75 -4.13 7.07
C ASN A 26 12.49 -4.35 6.21
N ARG A 27 12.37 -3.59 5.11
CA ARG A 27 11.20 -3.60 4.22
C ARG A 27 10.92 -4.96 3.59
N GLU A 28 11.94 -5.72 3.20
CA GLU A 28 11.80 -7.07 2.63
C GLU A 28 11.14 -8.03 3.65
N ILE A 29 11.46 -7.87 4.95
CA ILE A 29 10.83 -8.65 6.02
C ILE A 29 9.36 -8.24 6.17
N ILE A 30 9.06 -6.94 6.18
CA ILE A 30 7.69 -6.42 6.27
C ILE A 30 6.85 -6.95 5.10
N GLU A 31 7.34 -6.83 3.87
CA GLU A 31 6.62 -7.29 2.67
C GLU A 31 6.35 -8.80 2.70
N SER A 32 7.35 -9.60 3.09
CA SER A 32 7.19 -11.05 3.24
C SER A 32 6.15 -11.42 4.29
N ILE A 33 6.19 -10.80 5.48
CA ILE A 33 5.24 -11.08 6.57
C ILE A 33 3.81 -10.66 6.19
N PHE A 34 3.63 -9.50 5.55
CA PHE A 34 2.31 -9.01 5.15
C PHE A 34 1.72 -9.75 3.94
N ALA A 35 2.49 -10.61 3.27
CA ALA A 35 2.02 -11.52 2.24
C ALA A 35 1.54 -12.88 2.80
N LEU A 36 1.83 -13.19 4.07
CA LEU A 36 1.38 -14.43 4.70
C LEU A 36 -0.11 -14.38 5.04
N PRO A 37 -0.81 -15.52 5.00
CA PRO A 37 -2.15 -15.60 5.55
C PRO A 37 -2.12 -15.38 7.07
N ALA A 38 -3.20 -14.78 7.59
CA ALA A 38 -3.38 -14.61 9.02
C ALA A 38 -3.33 -15.99 9.72
N PRO A 39 -2.53 -16.15 10.79
CA PRO A 39 -2.45 -17.41 11.50
C PRO A 39 -3.77 -17.71 12.22
N ALA A 40 -4.12 -18.99 12.32
CA ALA A 40 -5.23 -19.43 13.17
C ALA A 40 -4.94 -19.10 14.65
N SER A 41 -5.98 -18.94 15.46
CA SER A 41 -5.83 -18.62 16.88
C SER A 41 -4.92 -19.62 17.60
N GLY A 42 -3.87 -19.10 18.27
CA GLY A 42 -2.87 -19.92 18.96
C GLY A 42 -1.85 -20.61 18.05
N SER A 43 -1.87 -20.35 16.75
CA SER A 43 -0.88 -20.84 15.78
C SER A 43 0.08 -19.72 15.36
N VAL A 44 1.21 -20.11 14.75
CA VAL A 44 2.18 -19.18 14.18
C VAL A 44 2.39 -19.49 12.70
N SER A 45 2.40 -18.45 11.86
CA SER A 45 2.78 -18.55 10.46
C SER A 45 4.27 -18.24 10.35
N ARG A 46 5.04 -19.13 9.70
CA ARG A 46 6.50 -18.99 9.56
C ARG A 46 6.86 -18.66 8.13
N SER A 47 7.79 -17.73 7.95
CA SER A 47 8.41 -17.43 6.67
C SER A 47 9.92 -17.47 6.81
N GLN A 48 10.59 -17.87 5.73
CA GLN A 48 12.03 -17.87 5.59
C GLN A 48 12.36 -17.01 4.39
N LEU A 49 13.27 -16.06 4.55
CA LEU A 49 13.70 -15.18 3.48
C LEU A 49 15.21 -14.94 3.53
N SER A 50 15.81 -14.91 2.34
CA SER A 50 17.15 -14.39 2.14
C SER A 50 17.03 -12.93 1.71
N LEU A 51 17.53 -12.03 2.54
CA LEU A 51 17.59 -10.61 2.24
C LEU A 51 18.58 -10.35 1.11
N THR A 52 18.41 -9.23 0.40
CA THR A 52 19.29 -8.82 -0.69
C THR A 52 20.75 -8.65 -0.26
N ASN A 53 20.99 -8.35 1.01
CA ASN A 53 22.33 -8.24 1.60
C ASN A 53 22.96 -9.61 1.95
N GLY A 54 22.31 -10.73 1.64
CA GLY A 54 22.78 -12.08 1.90
C GLY A 54 22.42 -12.63 3.29
N THR A 55 21.80 -11.84 4.17
CA THR A 55 21.35 -12.32 5.49
C THR A 55 20.15 -13.25 5.35
N PHE A 56 20.21 -14.42 5.99
CA PHE A 56 19.06 -15.31 6.12
C PHE A 56 18.24 -14.94 7.35
N VAL A 57 16.91 -14.84 7.19
CA VAL A 57 15.98 -14.47 8.24
C VAL A 57 14.86 -15.50 8.32
N MET A 58 14.52 -15.90 9.54
CA MET A 58 13.30 -16.62 9.86
C MET A 58 12.37 -15.67 10.60
N ALA A 59 11.14 -15.54 10.11
CA ALA A 59 10.14 -14.64 10.67
C ALA A 59 8.91 -15.43 11.12
N GLU A 60 8.39 -15.08 12.31
CA GLU A 60 7.18 -15.68 12.88
C GLU A 60 6.09 -14.62 13.00
N LEU A 61 4.98 -14.84 12.30
CA LEU A 61 3.75 -14.07 12.43
C LEU A 61 2.84 -14.76 13.44
N THR A 62 2.61 -14.10 14.58
CA THR A 62 1.83 -14.64 15.70
C THR A 62 0.38 -14.17 15.70
N SER A 63 0.13 -12.93 15.29
CA SER A 63 -1.20 -12.35 15.20
C SER A 63 -1.26 -11.24 14.15
N VAL A 64 -2.46 -11.02 13.62
CA VAL A 64 -2.77 -9.92 12.70
C VAL A 64 -3.93 -9.14 13.29
N THR A 65 -3.80 -7.82 13.34
CA THR A 65 -4.90 -6.92 13.65
C THR A 65 -5.44 -6.37 12.33
N GLU A 66 -6.69 -6.70 12.01
CA GLU A 66 -7.35 -6.16 10.83
C GLU A 66 -7.58 -4.66 10.99
N GLY A 67 -7.36 -3.91 9.91
CA GLY A 67 -7.80 -2.53 9.83
C GLY A 67 -9.31 -2.48 9.70
N SER A 68 -9.97 -1.65 10.50
CA SER A 68 -11.42 -1.41 10.40
C SER A 68 -11.69 0.06 10.10
N PHE A 69 -12.59 0.32 9.16
CA PHE A 69 -13.07 1.67 8.88
C PHE A 69 -13.76 2.27 10.11
N ASP A 70 -14.50 1.47 10.87
CA ASP A 70 -15.22 1.94 12.05
C ASP A 70 -14.29 2.41 13.17
N ALA A 71 -13.08 1.86 13.21
CA ALA A 71 -12.03 2.23 14.16
C ALA A 71 -11.31 3.55 13.82
N LEU A 72 -11.54 4.13 12.64
CA LEU A 72 -10.99 5.42 12.25
C LEU A 72 -11.70 6.58 12.98
N ALA A 73 -10.98 7.66 13.25
CA ALA A 73 -11.59 8.89 13.75
C ALA A 73 -12.50 9.51 12.69
N ASP A 74 -13.53 10.26 13.11
CA ASP A 74 -14.51 10.85 12.17
C ASP A 74 -13.87 11.80 11.15
N ALA A 75 -12.80 12.50 11.54
CA ALA A 75 -12.01 13.33 10.63
C ALA A 75 -11.32 12.51 9.54
N GLU A 76 -10.74 11.36 9.89
CA GLU A 76 -10.10 10.45 8.93
C GLU A 76 -11.14 9.83 7.99
N LYS A 77 -12.29 9.42 8.53
CA LYS A 77 -13.42 8.92 7.73
C LYS A 77 -13.91 9.97 6.72
N SER A 78 -14.01 11.23 7.15
CA SER A 78 -14.46 12.34 6.29
C SER A 78 -13.45 12.63 5.19
N ALA A 79 -12.16 12.72 5.52
CA ALA A 79 -11.10 12.92 4.54
C ALA A 79 -11.05 11.77 3.50
N MET A 80 -11.22 10.53 3.94
CA MET A 80 -11.29 9.38 3.03
C MET A 80 -12.50 9.44 2.10
N ARG A 81 -13.67 9.86 2.62
CA ARG A 81 -14.88 10.07 1.81
C ARG A 81 -14.67 11.17 0.77
N GLU A 82 -14.10 12.29 1.18
CA GLU A 82 -13.81 13.42 0.28
C GLU A 82 -12.86 13.02 -0.84
N SER A 83 -11.82 12.23 -0.55
CA SER A 83 -10.91 11.69 -1.57
C SER A 83 -11.66 10.83 -2.60
N VAL A 84 -12.49 9.89 -2.13
CA VAL A 84 -13.26 9.00 -3.03
C VAL A 84 -14.24 9.79 -3.91
N VAL A 85 -14.92 10.78 -3.32
CA VAL A 85 -15.85 11.66 -4.06
C VAL A 85 -15.10 12.49 -5.10
N GLY A 86 -13.94 13.05 -4.74
CA GLY A 86 -13.10 13.82 -5.65
C GLY A 86 -12.61 12.98 -6.83
N ASP A 87 -12.13 11.76 -6.56
CA ASP A 87 -11.65 10.83 -7.58
C ASP A 87 -12.76 10.43 -8.55
N LEU A 88 -13.95 10.10 -8.03
CA LEU A 88 -15.12 9.76 -8.85
C LEU A 88 -15.55 10.95 -9.72
N GLY A 89 -15.70 12.14 -9.15
CA GLY A 89 -16.09 13.34 -9.91
C GLY A 89 -15.09 13.67 -11.02
N SER A 90 -13.79 13.51 -10.77
CA SER A 90 -12.75 13.71 -11.78
C SER A 90 -12.81 12.68 -12.91
N SER A 91 -13.20 11.44 -12.59
CA SER A 91 -13.37 10.35 -13.56
C SER A 91 -14.59 10.59 -14.44
N GLU A 92 -15.73 10.94 -13.83
CA GLU A 92 -16.97 11.24 -14.53
C GLU A 92 -16.84 12.43 -15.46
N LEU A 93 -16.21 13.52 -15.01
CA LEU A 93 -15.98 14.70 -15.85
C LEU A 93 -15.12 14.35 -17.08
N ARG A 94 -14.05 13.57 -16.89
CA ARG A 94 -13.20 13.12 -18.00
C ARG A 94 -13.97 12.25 -18.98
N ALA A 95 -14.78 11.32 -18.48
CA ALA A 95 -15.62 10.45 -19.32
C ALA A 95 -16.66 11.27 -20.10
N PHE A 96 -17.30 12.25 -19.46
CA PHE A 96 -18.26 13.16 -20.10
C PHE A 96 -17.61 13.98 -21.22
N VAL A 97 -16.46 14.60 -20.95
CA VAL A 97 -15.71 15.36 -21.97
C VAL A 97 -15.26 14.48 -23.13
N ALA A 98 -14.79 13.27 -22.84
CA ALA A 98 -14.40 12.30 -23.87
C ALA A 98 -15.60 11.92 -24.76
N ASN A 99 -16.75 11.62 -24.15
CA ASN A 99 -17.97 11.29 -24.88
C ASN A 99 -18.47 12.46 -25.73
N LEU A 100 -18.40 13.70 -25.22
CA LEU A 100 -18.77 14.90 -25.97
C LEU A 100 -17.84 15.15 -27.16
N ARG A 101 -16.55 14.82 -27.04
CA ARG A 101 -15.59 14.89 -28.16
C ARG A 101 -15.83 13.83 -29.23
N GLU A 102 -16.28 12.65 -28.83
CA GLU A 102 -16.55 11.53 -29.74
C GLU A 102 -17.90 11.67 -30.46
N THR A 103 -18.92 12.14 -29.76
CA THR A 103 -20.31 12.19 -30.26
C THR A 103 -20.74 13.59 -30.72
N GLY A 104 -20.03 14.62 -30.28
CA GLY A 104 -20.30 16.01 -30.65
C GLY A 104 -19.69 16.36 -32.00
N ASP A 105 -20.45 17.06 -32.82
CA ASP A 105 -19.96 17.70 -34.05
C ASP A 105 -19.16 18.96 -33.67
N ILE A 106 -17.91 18.75 -33.24
CA ILE A 106 -17.00 19.82 -32.82
C ILE A 106 -16.35 20.43 -34.07
N VAL A 107 -16.94 21.50 -34.59
CA VAL A 107 -16.31 22.34 -35.61
C VAL A 107 -15.32 23.28 -34.94
N VAL A 108 -14.02 23.00 -35.06
CA VAL A 108 -12.95 23.96 -34.72
C VAL A 108 -12.70 24.82 -35.95
N PRO A 109 -13.06 26.12 -35.94
CA PRO A 109 -12.80 26.98 -37.10
C PRO A 109 -11.29 27.12 -37.32
N GLU A 110 -10.80 26.79 -38.52
CA GLU A 110 -9.38 26.87 -38.91
C GLU A 110 -8.74 28.26 -38.73
N ARG A 111 -9.53 29.31 -38.52
CA ARG A 111 -9.05 30.69 -38.41
C ARG A 111 -8.17 30.98 -37.19
N ASP A 112 -8.06 30.04 -36.25
CA ASP A 112 -7.26 30.18 -35.03
C ASP A 112 -6.12 29.13 -34.90
N LEU A 113 -5.87 28.29 -35.92
CA LEU A 113 -4.76 27.32 -35.93
C LEU A 113 -3.57 27.72 -36.82
N ASP A 114 -3.76 28.67 -37.74
CA ASP A 114 -2.69 29.26 -38.56
C ASP A 114 -2.12 30.53 -37.92
N GLY A 115 -1.68 30.39 -36.67
CA GLY A 115 -1.00 31.42 -35.90
C GLY A 115 0.50 31.17 -35.75
N ASP A 116 1.16 30.61 -36.77
CA ASP A 116 2.62 30.53 -36.83
C ASP A 116 3.13 31.64 -37.77
N ALA A 117 3.31 32.85 -37.22
CA ALA A 117 4.12 33.91 -37.81
C ALA A 117 4.51 34.97 -36.76
N PHE A 118 5.78 34.89 -36.35
CA PHE A 118 6.63 35.86 -35.61
C PHE A 118 6.64 35.82 -34.08
#